data_AF-A0A3D3G2C7-F1
#
_entry.id   AF-A0A3D3G2C7-F1
#
_cell.length_a   1.000
_cell.length_b   1.000
_cell.length_c   1.000
_cell.angle_alpha   90.00
_cell.angle_beta   90.00
_cell.angle_gamma   90.00
#
_symmetry.space_group_name_H-M   'P 1'
#
loop_
_entity.id
_entity.type
_entity.pdbx_description
1 polymer ?
#
loop_
_entity_poly.entity_id
_entity_poly.type
_entity_poly.pdbx_seq_one_letter_code
_entity_poly.pdbx_strand_id
1 'polypeptide(L)'
;ERDLKTLVFIKHARDLGFSSEQMKELVSLWKNTDRQSAEVKQLALKHIDELKQRIARFQEMVNLLQTSANYCTGDNSADCAILNHIEKG
;
A
#
# COMPACT_ATOMS: atom_id res chain seq x y z
N GLU A 1 -29.11 5.16 -11.28
CA GLU A 1 -28.54 3.82 -10.97
C GLU A 1 -27.09 3.62 -11.43
N ARG A 2 -26.72 3.95 -12.69
CA ARG A 2 -25.34 3.78 -13.20
C ARG A 2 -24.30 4.59 -12.42
N ASP A 3 -24.64 5.80 -11.99
CA ASP A 3 -23.70 6.65 -11.25
C ASP A 3 -23.41 6.12 -9.84
N LEU A 4 -24.41 5.54 -9.18
CA LEU A 4 -24.24 4.86 -7.88
C LEU A 4 -23.30 3.66 -8.00
N LYS A 5 -23.46 2.82 -9.03
CA LYS A 5 -22.55 1.69 -9.29
C LYS A 5 -21.13 2.16 -9.58
N THR A 6 -20.97 3.28 -10.29
CA THR A 6 -19.67 3.90 -10.58
C THR A 6 -19.00 4.40 -9.30
N LEU A 7 -19.74 5.08 -8.42
CA LEU A 7 -19.21 5.59 -7.16
C LEU A 7 -18.80 4.47 -6.20
N VAL A 8 -19.61 3.41 -6.12
CA VAL A 8 -19.27 2.21 -5.33
C VAL A 8 -18.01 1.55 -5.88
N PHE A 9 -17.89 1.39 -7.20
CA PHE A 9 -16.68 0.86 -7.83
C PHE A 9 -15.44 1.70 -7.51
N ILE A 10 -15.53 3.03 -7.66
CA ILE A 10 -14.45 3.97 -7.34
C ILE A 10 -14.04 3.88 -5.87
N LYS A 11 -15.02 3.78 -4.95
CA LYS A 11 -14.76 3.63 -3.52
C LYS A 11 -13.96 2.36 -3.25
N HIS A 12 -14.42 1.21 -3.73
CA HIS A 12 -13.73 -0.07 -3.52
C HIS A 12 -12.33 -0.09 -4.15
N ALA A 13 -12.15 0.50 -5.33
CA ALA A 13 -10.83 0.61 -5.95
C ALA A 13 -9.87 1.44 -5.07
N ARG A 14 -10.34 2.52 -4.44
CA ARG A 14 -9.53 3.28 -3.47
C ARG A 14 -9.22 2.48 -2.21
N ASP A 15 -10.19 1.72 -1.70
CA ASP A 15 -9.98 0.88 -0.51
C ASP A 15 -8.92 -0.20 -0.77
N LEU A 16 -8.77 -0.66 -2.02
CA LEU A 16 -7.72 -1.58 -2.47
C LEU A 16 -6.37 -0.88 -2.75
N GLY A 17 -6.29 0.43 -2.55
CA GLY A 17 -5.06 1.19 -2.65
C GLY A 17 -4.60 1.50 -4.08
N PHE A 18 -5.47 1.36 -5.09
CA PHE A 18 -5.12 1.77 -6.46
C PHE A 18 -4.76 3.25 -6.49
N SER A 19 -3.64 3.58 -7.16
CA SER A 19 -3.17 4.95 -7.30
C SER A 19 -4.14 5.81 -8.12
N SER A 20 -3.99 7.13 -8.07
CA SER A 20 -4.81 8.04 -8.88
C SER A 20 -4.69 7.77 -10.39
N GLU A 21 -3.51 7.33 -10.85
CA GLU A 21 -3.28 6.97 -12.25
C GLU A 21 -3.97 5.64 -12.60
N GLN A 22 -3.74 4.60 -11.80
CA GLN A 22 -4.38 3.29 -12.00
C GLN A 22 -5.91 3.40 -11.91
N MET A 23 -6.43 4.27 -11.05
CA MET A 23 -7.88 4.54 -10.93
C MET A 23 -8.49 5.07 -12.23
N LYS A 24 -7.80 5.97 -12.93
CA LYS A 24 -8.28 6.50 -14.23
C LYS A 24 -8.37 5.37 -15.26
N GLU A 25 -7.34 4.53 -15.31
CA GLU A 25 -7.28 3.36 -16.18
C GLU A 25 -8.38 2.34 -15.85
N LEU A 26 -8.54 2.01 -14.57
CA LEU A 26 -9.55 1.06 -14.07
C LEU A 26 -10.98 1.54 -14.38
N VAL A 27 -11.25 2.84 -14.22
CA VAL A 27 -12.55 3.44 -14.57
C VAL A 27 -12.77 3.47 -16.09
N SER A 28 -11.72 3.75 -16.87
CA SER A 28 -11.78 3.70 -18.34
C SER A 28 -12.14 2.30 -18.82
N LEU A 29 -11.42 1.29 -18.31
CA LEU A 29 -11.71 -0.12 -18.57
C LEU A 29 -13.13 -0.47 -18.13
N TRP A 30 -13.55 -0.12 -16.92
CA TRP A 30 -14.89 -0.44 -16.42
C TRP A 30 -16.02 0.14 -17.28
N LYS A 31 -15.86 1.36 -17.83
CA LYS A 31 -16.85 2.00 -18.71
C LYS A 31 -16.86 1.39 -20.13
N ASN A 32 -15.78 0.76 -20.56
CA ASN A 32 -15.70 0.12 -21.87
C ASN A 32 -16.38 -1.26 -21.83
N THR A 33 -17.43 -1.44 -22.64
CA THR A 33 -18.18 -2.69 -22.79
C THR A 33 -17.46 -3.75 -23.62
N ASP A 34 -16.54 -3.34 -24.50
CA ASP A 34 -15.75 -4.20 -25.39
C ASP A 34 -14.34 -4.47 -24.83
N ARG A 35 -14.10 -4.11 -23.56
CA ARG A 35 -12.80 -4.32 -22.90
C ARG A 35 -12.39 -5.79 -22.91
N GLN A 36 -11.09 -6.03 -22.93
CA GLN A 36 -10.57 -7.37 -22.72
C GLN A 36 -10.27 -7.60 -21.23
N SER A 37 -10.72 -8.74 -20.69
CA SER A 37 -10.41 -9.12 -19.30
C SER A 37 -8.90 -9.27 -19.06
N ALA A 38 -8.12 -9.51 -20.11
CA ALA A 38 -6.66 -9.55 -20.08
C ALA A 38 -6.04 -8.22 -19.60
N GLU A 39 -6.57 -7.07 -20.06
CA GLU A 39 -6.07 -5.74 -19.68
C GLU A 39 -6.34 -5.47 -18.20
N VAL A 40 -7.56 -5.77 -17.74
CA VAL A 40 -7.94 -5.64 -16.32
C VAL A 40 -7.05 -6.54 -15.44
N LYS A 41 -6.79 -7.77 -15.90
CA LYS A 41 -5.91 -8.71 -15.18
C LYS A 41 -4.48 -8.19 -15.09
N GLN A 42 -3.93 -7.63 -16.17
CA GLN A 42 -2.58 -7.07 -16.17
C GLN A 42 -2.46 -5.90 -15.19
N LEU A 43 -3.42 -4.98 -15.20
CA LEU A 43 -3.47 -3.85 -14.26
C LEU A 43 -3.52 -4.33 -12.81
N ALA A 44 -4.38 -5.32 -12.51
CA ALA A 44 -4.48 -5.90 -11.18
C ALA A 44 -3.18 -6.59 -10.74
N LEU A 45 -2.54 -7.37 -11.61
CA LEU A 45 -1.27 -8.05 -11.31
C LEU A 45 -0.13 -7.06 -11.05
N LYS A 46 -0.06 -5.97 -11.83
CA LYS A 46 0.91 -4.90 -11.60
C LYS A 46 0.71 -4.25 -10.22
N HIS A 47 -0.54 -3.92 -9.87
CA HIS A 47 -0.86 -3.36 -8.55
C HIS A 47 -0.53 -4.32 -7.40
N ILE A 48 -0.79 -5.63 -7.59
CA ILE A 48 -0.40 -6.65 -6.61
C ILE A 48 1.13 -6.66 -6.38
N ASP A 49 1.92 -6.52 -7.44
CA ASP A 49 3.38 -6.46 -7.31
C ASP A 49 3.84 -5.21 -6.54
N GLU A 50 3.29 -4.04 -6.88
CA GLU A 50 3.55 -2.79 -6.17
C GLU A 50 3.21 -2.89 -4.67
N LEU A 51 2.06 -3.50 -4.33
CA LEU A 51 1.65 -3.76 -2.95
C LEU A 51 2.63 -4.70 -2.24
N LYS A 52 3.06 -5.79 -2.89
CA LYS A 52 4.04 -6.73 -2.32
C LYS A 52 5.37 -6.05 -2.03
N GLN A 53 5.87 -5.23 -2.95
CA GLN A 53 7.10 -4.46 -2.74
C GLN A 53 6.97 -3.48 -1.57
N ARG A 54 5.79 -2.86 -1.42
CA ARG A 54 5.51 -1.96 -0.29
C ARG A 54 5.41 -2.71 1.03
N ILE A 55 4.78 -3.89 1.04
CA ILE A 55 4.71 -4.77 2.21
C ILE A 55 6.12 -5.19 2.64
N ALA A 56 6.96 -5.62 1.70
CA ALA A 56 8.34 -6.01 2.02
C ALA A 56 9.11 -4.87 2.70
N ARG A 57 9.04 -3.64 2.14
CA ARG A 57 9.65 -2.46 2.76
C ARG A 57 9.09 -2.16 4.14
N PHE A 58 7.78 -2.24 4.34
CA PHE A 58 7.19 -2.03 5.66
C PHE A 58 7.58 -3.11 6.66
N GLN A 59 7.70 -4.36 6.23
CA GLN A 59 8.19 -5.45 7.08
C GLN A 59 9.65 -5.21 7.51
N GLU A 60 10.51 -4.74 6.60
CA GLU A 60 11.88 -4.33 6.95
C GLU A 60 11.90 -3.22 8.00
N MET A 61 11.12 -2.16 7.79
CA MET A 61 11.01 -1.05 8.76
C MET A 61 10.49 -1.54 10.12
N VAL A 62 9.48 -2.40 10.15
CA VAL A 62 8.97 -3.00 11.39
C VAL A 62 10.06 -3.82 12.07
N ASN A 63 10.82 -4.63 11.34
CA ASN A 63 11.88 -5.45 11.91
C ASN A 63 12.99 -4.59 12.54
N LEU A 64 13.38 -3.49 11.91
CA LEU A 64 14.35 -2.54 12.44
C LEU A 64 13.85 -1.90 13.74
N LEU A 65 12.62 -1.39 13.73
CA LEU A 65 11.99 -0.77 14.91
C LEU A 65 11.77 -1.78 16.04
N GLN A 66 11.38 -3.02 15.72
CA GLN A 66 11.19 -4.07 16.71
C GLN A 66 12.53 -4.44 17.36
N THR A 67 13.60 -4.51 16.57
CA THR A 67 14.95 -4.78 17.08
C THR A 67 15.38 -3.70 18.06
N SER A 68 15.24 -2.43 17.68
CA SER A 68 15.65 -1.32 18.56
C SER A 68 14.75 -1.19 19.80
N ALA A 69 13.45 -1.48 19.68
CA ALA A 69 12.53 -1.53 20.80
C ALA A 69 12.90 -2.63 21.81
N ASN A 70 13.34 -3.80 21.34
CA ASN A 70 13.77 -4.90 22.22
C ASN A 70 15.02 -4.56 23.05
N TYR A 71 15.89 -3.68 22.54
CA TYR A 71 17.07 -3.19 23.28
C TYR A 71 16.77 -1.96 24.14
N CYS A 72 15.55 -1.41 24.08
CA CYS A 72 15.17 -0.25 24.87
C CYS A 72 14.61 -0.71 26.22
N THR A 73 15.22 -0.24 27.31
CA THR A 73 14.77 -0.54 28.68
C THR A 73 13.39 0.06 28.98
N GLY A 74 13.03 1.17 28.31
CA GLY A 74 11.73 1.82 28.48
C GLY A 74 11.52 2.44 29.86
N ASP A 75 12.58 2.94 30.48
CA ASP A 75 12.56 3.57 31.80
C ASP A 75 12.64 5.11 31.72
N ASN A 76 12.82 5.77 32.88
CA ASN A 76 12.95 7.22 32.95
C ASN A 76 14.37 7.72 32.62
N SER A 77 15.24 6.87 32.07
CA SER A 77 16.59 7.27 31.68
C SER A 77 16.60 7.96 30.32
N ALA A 78 17.64 8.76 30.07
CA ALA A 78 17.84 9.43 28.79
C ALA A 78 18.48 8.50 27.73
N ASP A 79 18.91 7.29 28.10
CA ASP A 79 19.53 6.35 27.17
C ASP A 79 18.45 5.55 26.42
N CYS A 80 18.32 5.80 25.12
CA CYS A 80 17.27 5.23 24.30
C CYS A 80 17.85 4.55 23.06
N ALA A 81 17.86 3.21 23.09
CA ALA A 81 18.34 2.38 21.99
C ALA A 81 17.59 2.65 20.66
N ILE A 82 16.32 3.06 20.72
CA ILE A 82 15.51 3.41 19.55
C ILE A 82 16.07 4.65 18.85
N LEU A 83 16.29 5.74 19.60
CA LEU A 83 16.84 6.99 19.04
C LEU A 83 18.27 6.77 18.53
N ASN A 84 19.09 6.05 19.30
CA ASN A 84 20.46 5.71 18.92
C ASN A 84 20.53 4.88 17.63
N HIS A 85 19.53 4.05 17.35
CA HIS A 85 19.45 3.26 16.12
C HIS A 85 18.99 4.12 14.93
N ILE A 86 17.97 4.97 15.13
CA ILE A 86 17.44 5.86 14.08
C ILE A 86 18.50 6.87 13.61
N GLU A 87 19.33 7.39 14.51
CA GLU A 87 20.40 8.33 14.16
C GLU A 87 21.46 7.69 13.24
N LYS A 88 21.69 6.39 13.35
CA LYS A 88 22.79 5.70 12.66
C LYS A 88 22.45 5.22 11.24
N GLY A 89 21.17 5.26 10.84
CA GLY A 89 20.70 4.76 9.55
C GLY A 89 20.89 3.25 9.39
#